data_AF-A0A2U8WC93-F1
#
_entry.id   AF-A0A2U8WC93-F1
#
_cell.length_a   1.000
_cell.length_b   1.000
_cell.length_c   1.000
_cell.angle_alpha   90.00
_cell.angle_beta   90.00
_cell.angle_gamma   90.00
#
_symmetry.space_group_name_H-M   'P 1'
#
loop_
_entity.id
_entity.type
_entity.pdbx_description
1 polymer ?
#
loop_
_entity_poly.entity_id
_entity_poly.type
_entity_poly.pdbx_seq_one_letter_code
_entity_poly.pdbx_strand_id
1 'polypeptide(L)'
;MEQRGEQAMSQLSQDAFAGVLEAAWAHGQRVREETGVVVELRLTTIGLTALVADGPCDVTATVSWQDLAGSDDLLGLLCARIADVARQRTDAQRPARMAA
;
A
#
# COMPACT_ATOMS: atom_id res chain seq x y z
N MET A 1 -25.58 27.75 -6.49
CA MET A 1 -25.84 26.87 -5.33
C MET A 1 -25.27 25.46 -5.54
N GLU A 2 -24.80 25.10 -6.75
CA GLU A 2 -24.26 23.79 -7.11
C GLU A 2 -22.82 23.55 -6.61
N GLN A 3 -21.97 24.59 -6.56
CA GLN A 3 -20.58 24.49 -6.09
C GLN A 3 -20.42 23.94 -4.65
N ARG A 4 -21.44 24.13 -3.80
CA ARG A 4 -21.41 23.67 -2.40
C ARG A 4 -21.63 22.16 -2.29
N GLY A 5 -22.30 21.55 -3.27
CA GLY A 5 -22.54 20.10 -3.32
C GLY A 5 -21.31 19.33 -3.82
N GLU A 6 -20.62 19.84 -4.85
CA GLU A 6 -19.39 19.22 -5.38
C GLU A 6 -18.24 19.24 -4.38
N GLN A 7 -18.09 20.32 -3.62
CA GLN A 7 -17.08 20.42 -2.57
C GLN A 7 -17.33 19.43 -1.42
N ALA A 8 -18.58 19.28 -0.98
CA ALA A 8 -18.93 18.31 0.06
C ALA A 8 -18.71 16.86 -0.39
N MET A 9 -19.04 16.55 -1.65
CA MET A 9 -18.82 15.23 -2.23
C MET A 9 -17.33 14.91 -2.44
N SER A 10 -16.53 15.91 -2.81
CA SER A 10 -15.06 15.80 -2.89
C SER A 10 -14.41 15.56 -1.53
N GLN A 11 -14.89 16.23 -0.48
CA GLN A 11 -14.43 16.02 0.90
C GLN A 11 -14.77 14.60 1.39
N LEU A 12 -16.00 14.13 1.17
CA LEU A 12 -16.41 12.76 1.51
C LEU A 12 -15.55 11.71 0.78
N SER A 13 -15.14 11.98 -0.45
CA SER A 13 -14.23 11.11 -1.23
C SER A 13 -12.80 11.11 -0.66
N GLN A 14 -12.30 12.27 -0.23
CA GLN A 14 -10.98 12.38 0.40
C GLN A 14 -10.93 11.68 1.76
N ASP A 15 -11.96 11.85 2.59
CA ASP A 15 -12.06 11.20 3.90
C ASP A 15 -12.16 9.67 3.75
N ALA A 16 -12.94 9.20 2.76
CA ALA A 16 -13.02 7.77 2.44
C ALA A 16 -11.66 7.21 1.99
N PHE A 17 -10.96 7.91 1.11
CA PHE A 17 -9.62 7.50 0.67
C PHE A 17 -8.60 7.51 1.83
N ALA A 18 -8.64 8.52 2.69
CA ALA A 18 -7.80 8.58 3.89
C ALA A 18 -8.07 7.41 4.84
N GLY A 19 -9.33 7.05 5.06
CA GLY A 19 -9.72 5.88 5.86
C GLY A 19 -9.20 4.57 5.28
N VAL A 20 -9.21 4.43 3.95
CA VAL A 20 -8.60 3.27 3.28
C VAL A 20 -7.08 3.23 3.50
N LEU A 21 -6.39 4.36 3.37
CA LEU A 21 -4.96 4.44 3.63
C LEU A 21 -4.61 4.12 5.09
N GLU A 22 -5.40 4.60 6.05
CA GLU A 22 -5.23 4.29 7.48
C GLU A 22 -5.41 2.80 7.76
N ALA A 23 -6.45 2.18 7.19
CA ALA A 23 -6.68 0.74 7.32
C ALA A 23 -5.56 -0.09 6.66
N ALA A 24 -5.07 0.33 5.49
CA ALA A 24 -3.95 -0.30 4.82
C ALA A 24 -2.64 -0.15 5.63
N TRP A 25 -2.42 1.02 6.25
CA TRP A 25 -1.31 1.22 7.18
C TRP A 25 -1.40 0.29 8.39
N ALA A 26 -2.57 0.17 9.03
CA ALA A 26 -2.78 -0.76 10.14
C ALA A 26 -2.52 -2.21 9.73
N HIS A 27 -2.83 -2.59 8.49
CA HIS A 27 -2.43 -3.88 7.94
C HIS A 27 -0.90 -4.00 7.79
N GLY A 28 -0.22 -2.99 7.26
CA GLY A 28 1.24 -2.94 7.19
C GLY A 28 1.93 -3.10 8.55
N GLN A 29 1.36 -2.53 9.62
CA GLN A 29 1.89 -2.71 10.98
C GLN A 29 1.81 -4.17 11.44
N ARG A 30 0.70 -4.86 11.17
CA ARG A 30 0.56 -6.30 11.45
C ARG A 30 1.56 -7.13 10.66
N VAL A 31 1.72 -6.84 9.36
CA VAL A 31 2.72 -7.50 8.51
C VAL A 31 4.14 -7.31 9.07
N ARG A 32 4.48 -6.11 9.55
CA ARG A 32 5.76 -5.86 10.22
C ARG A 32 5.93 -6.69 11.49
N GLU A 33 4.90 -6.79 12.33
CA GLU A 33 4.96 -7.60 13.56
C GLU A 33 5.18 -9.08 13.24
N GLU A 34 4.56 -9.59 12.17
CA GLU A 34 4.65 -10.99 11.77
C GLU A 34 5.95 -11.34 11.04
N THR A 35 6.47 -10.43 10.21
CA THR A 35 7.57 -10.73 9.26
C THR A 35 8.87 -9.98 9.56
N GLY A 36 8.81 -8.93 10.38
CA GLY A 36 9.89 -7.96 10.57
C GLY A 36 10.11 -7.01 9.39
N VAL A 37 9.32 -7.10 8.32
CA VAL A 37 9.46 -6.24 7.13
C VAL A 37 8.59 -5.00 7.27
N VAL A 38 9.21 -3.82 7.18
CA VAL A 38 8.51 -2.54 7.12
C VAL A 38 8.14 -2.24 5.67
N VAL A 39 6.85 -2.12 5.39
CA VAL A 39 6.32 -1.76 4.06
C VAL A 39 5.68 -0.38 4.10
N GLU A 40 6.11 0.50 3.21
CA GLU A 40 5.56 1.84 3.00
C GLU A 40 4.66 1.89 1.78
N LEU A 41 3.65 2.75 1.82
CA LEU A 41 2.87 3.17 0.64
C LEU A 41 3.31 4.58 0.23
N ARG A 42 3.70 4.75 -1.04
CA ARG A 42 4.09 6.05 -1.62
C ARG A 42 3.27 6.37 -2.85
N LEU A 43 2.68 7.56 -2.87
CA LEU A 43 2.04 8.10 -4.07
C LEU A 43 3.14 8.52 -5.05
N THR A 44 2.99 8.12 -6.30
CA THR A 44 3.94 8.38 -7.39
C THR A 44 3.20 8.94 -8.60
N THR A 45 3.91 9.39 -9.62
CA THR A 45 3.25 9.88 -10.85
C THR A 45 2.43 8.81 -11.57
N ILE A 46 2.69 7.51 -11.35
CA ILE A 46 2.03 6.40 -12.03
C ILE A 46 0.97 5.68 -11.17
N GLY A 47 0.94 5.93 -9.86
CA GLY A 47 0.04 5.22 -8.95
C GLY A 47 0.51 5.20 -7.50
N LEU A 48 -0.03 4.26 -6.72
CA LEU A 48 0.36 4.01 -5.33
C LEU A 48 1.28 2.80 -5.25
N THR A 49 2.51 3.01 -4.77
CA THR A 49 3.55 1.99 -4.72
C THR A 49 3.76 1.52 -3.29
N ALA A 50 3.65 0.21 -3.07
CA ALA A 50 4.15 -0.48 -1.89
C ALA A 50 5.65 -0.80 -2.07
N LEU A 51 6.46 -0.55 -1.05
CA LEU A 51 7.90 -0.83 -1.07
C LEU A 51 8.45 -1.12 0.33
N VAL A 52 9.57 -1.82 0.41
CA VAL A 52 10.32 -2.01 1.67
C VAL A 52 10.95 -0.68 2.10
N ALA A 53 10.77 -0.28 3.36
CA ALA A 53 11.31 0.98 3.89
C ALA A 53 12.83 0.94 4.08
N ASP A 54 13.34 -0.16 4.66
CA ASP A 54 14.72 -0.27 5.17
C ASP A 54 15.58 -1.21 4.31
N GLY A 55 15.67 -0.92 3.00
CA GLY A 55 16.48 -1.71 2.09
C GLY A 55 16.59 -1.10 0.70
N PRO A 56 17.40 -1.69 -0.19
CA PRO A 56 17.32 -1.37 -1.61
C PRO A 56 15.85 -1.54 -2.06
N CYS A 57 15.35 -0.64 -2.90
CA CYS A 57 13.98 -0.70 -3.44
C CYS A 57 13.83 -1.81 -4.50
N ASP A 58 14.45 -2.97 -4.28
CA ASP A 58 14.44 -4.11 -5.20
C ASP A 58 13.07 -4.80 -5.23
N VAL A 59 12.34 -4.76 -4.13
CA VAL A 59 10.99 -5.31 -4.02
C VAL A 59 9.97 -4.17 -3.89
N THR A 60 9.19 -3.98 -4.95
CA THR A 60 8.09 -3.00 -4.99
C THR A 60 6.86 -3.58 -5.70
N ALA A 61 5.70 -3.02 -5.42
CA ALA A 61 4.47 -3.33 -6.14
C ALA A 61 3.65 -2.05 -6.31
N THR A 62 3.34 -1.68 -7.55
CA THR A 62 2.57 -0.47 -7.86
C THR A 62 1.15 -0.84 -8.29
N VAL A 63 0.17 -0.16 -7.70
CA VAL A 63 -1.20 -0.11 -8.21
C VAL A 63 -1.33 1.14 -9.06
N SER A 64 -1.70 1.01 -10.33
CA SER A 64 -1.81 2.16 -11.22
C SER A 64 -2.97 3.07 -10.83
N TRP A 65 -2.95 4.34 -11.26
CA TRP A 65 -4.09 5.24 -11.05
C TRP A 65 -5.39 4.72 -11.65
N GLN A 66 -5.31 4.03 -12.79
CA GLN A 66 -6.47 3.42 -13.43
C GLN A 66 -7.06 2.31 -12.55
N ASP A 67 -6.22 1.45 -11.99
CA ASP A 67 -6.67 0.36 -11.11
C ASP A 67 -7.23 0.91 -9.79
N LEU A 68 -6.64 1.98 -9.23
CA LEU A 68 -7.15 2.64 -8.03
C LEU A 68 -8.54 3.24 -8.26
N ALA A 69 -8.74 3.92 -9.40
CA ALA A 69 -10.01 4.55 -9.74
C ALA A 69 -11.13 3.54 -10.05
N GLY A 70 -10.77 2.35 -10.54
CA GLY A 70 -11.70 1.30 -10.93
C GLY A 70 -11.91 0.19 -9.89
N SER A 71 -11.25 0.25 -8.72
CA SER A 71 -11.33 -0.83 -7.73
C SER A 71 -12.58 -0.72 -6.86
N ASP A 72 -13.38 -1.80 -6.84
CA ASP A 72 -14.52 -1.94 -5.92
C ASP A 72 -14.07 -2.29 -4.48
N ASP A 73 -12.87 -2.84 -4.31
CA ASP A 73 -12.25 -3.17 -3.03
C ASP A 73 -10.82 -2.61 -2.96
N LEU A 74 -10.74 -1.31 -2.72
CA LEU A 74 -9.46 -0.60 -2.64
C LEU A 74 -8.61 -1.09 -1.47
N LEU A 75 -9.22 -1.36 -0.31
CA LEU A 75 -8.49 -1.83 0.86
C LEU A 75 -7.88 -3.21 0.63
N GLY A 76 -8.64 -4.17 0.11
CA GLY A 76 -8.14 -5.50 -0.21
C GLY A 76 -7.00 -5.45 -1.21
N LEU A 77 -7.12 -4.61 -2.25
CA LEU A 77 -6.06 -4.40 -3.24
C LEU A 77 -4.77 -3.88 -2.59
N LEU A 78 -4.84 -2.87 -1.72
CA LEU A 78 -3.65 -2.34 -1.04
C LEU A 78 -3.04 -3.34 -0.06
N CYS A 79 -3.87 -4.04 0.72
CA CYS A 79 -3.40 -5.08 1.64
C CYS A 79 -2.65 -6.19 0.89
N ALA A 80 -3.17 -6.62 -0.26
CA ALA A 80 -2.52 -7.63 -1.09
C ALA A 80 -1.13 -7.17 -1.56
N ARG A 81 -0.98 -5.92 -1.99
CA ARG A 81 0.32 -5.39 -2.42
C ARG A 81 1.33 -5.26 -1.29
N ILE A 82 0.86 -4.86 -0.10
CA ILE A 82 1.69 -4.84 1.11
C ILE A 82 2.20 -6.26 1.42
N ALA A 83 1.30 -7.24 1.46
CA ALA A 83 1.65 -8.64 1.75
C ALA A 83 2.59 -9.24 0.68
N ASP A 84 2.38 -8.91 -0.59
CA ASP A 84 3.23 -9.36 -1.69
C ASP A 84 4.67 -8.83 -1.56
N VAL A 85 4.84 -7.55 -1.23
CA VAL A 85 6.16 -6.94 -1.01
C VAL A 85 6.86 -7.56 0.18
N ALA A 86 6.15 -7.72 1.32
CA ALA A 86 6.71 -8.34 2.51
C ALA A 86 7.15 -9.79 2.24
N ARG A 87 6.30 -10.58 1.58
CA ARG A 87 6.60 -11.98 1.23
C ARG A 87 7.84 -12.08 0.34
N GLN A 88 7.90 -11.29 -0.73
CA GLN A 88 9.05 -11.27 -1.62
C GLN A 88 10.35 -10.90 -0.88
N ARG A 89 10.29 -9.92 0.04
CA ARG A 89 11.45 -9.55 0.85
C ARG A 89 11.89 -10.68 1.77
N THR A 90 10.97 -11.33 2.47
CA THR A 90 11.26 -12.47 3.34
C THR A 90 11.85 -13.64 2.56
N ASP A 91 11.31 -13.95 1.38
CA ASP A 91 11.82 -15.02 0.53
C ASP A 91 13.22 -14.70 -0.01
N ALA A 92 13.50 -13.44 -0.37
CA ALA A 92 14.84 -12.99 -0.78
C ALA A 92 15.89 -13.10 0.35
N GLN A 93 15.47 -12.97 1.61
CA GLN A 93 16.36 -13.12 2.78
C GLN A 93 16.61 -14.58 3.18
N ARG A 94 15.70 -15.50 2.84
CA ARG A 94 15.81 -16.93 3.20
C ARG A 94 17.10 -17.62 2.70
N PRO A 95 17.52 -17.48 1.42
CA PRO A 95 18.77 -18.11 0.95
C PRO A 95 20.03 -17.51 1.60
N ALA A 96 20.04 -16.21 1.93
CA ALA A 96 21.19 -15.57 2.58
C ALA A 96 21.43 -16.07 4.01
N ARG A 97 20.38 -16.50 4.71
CA ARG A 97 20.46 -16.94 6.11
C ARG A 97 20.88 -18.41 6.28
N MET A 98 20.72 -19.25 5.25
CA MET A 98 21.17 -20.65 5.28
C MET A 98 22.68 -20.81 4.99
N ALA A 99 23.32 -19.76 4.47
CA ALA A 99 24.74 -19.75 4.12
C ALA A 99 25.63 -19.04 5.16
N ALA A 100 25.04 -18.60 6.29
CA ALA A 100 25.71 -17.85 7.36
C ALA A 100 25.87 -18.69 8.63
#